data_AF-A0A972J731-F1
#
_entry.id   AF-A0A972J731-F1
#
_cell.length_a   1.000
_cell.length_b   1.000
_cell.length_c   1.000
_cell.angle_alpha   90.00
_cell.angle_beta   90.00
_cell.angle_gamma   90.00
#
_symmetry.space_group_name_H-M   'P 1'
#
loop_
_entity.id
_entity.type
_entity.pdbx_description
1 polymer ?
#
loop_
_entity_poly.entity_id
_entity_poly.type
_entity_poly.pdbx_seq_one_letter_code
_entity_poly.pdbx_strand_id
1 'polypeptide(L)'
;MKMKKLLALMLAFVMILALAACGQTAEKPAAGDSKAEAEEPFVLDPENFTVADLARAEYGTAYVSLYEKFGKETTIDDVTEDPDTGLAYATFEGEEYELGMDFLSMAMVYNAEVPEGSKFKSSEDIYAEWWKLYIQRWNYLVPEVPLYSNEYYDVYNTKITGVQENPTNPFWGPARAVLDWSSEKPNNDIILGNTTELGGKFRYPGFGATNPAASDNDIGFLVSGLETVVATKEGSLEVNKTVVKNLTETLNEDGSKTFEIEINNDLKFSDGSEVKAVHYLPRVLAFSSPVGAAAANRDHKA
;
A
#
# COMPACT_ATOMS: atom_id res chain seq x y z
N MET A 1 -6.24 26.85 -35.45
CA MET A 1 -6.91 25.69 -34.80
C MET A 1 -6.89 24.38 -35.62
N LYS A 2 -6.23 24.30 -36.80
CA LYS A 2 -6.15 23.06 -37.59
C LYS A 2 -4.84 22.26 -37.45
N MET A 3 -3.69 22.89 -37.12
CA MET A 3 -2.41 22.17 -36.98
C MET A 3 -2.27 21.38 -35.66
N LYS A 4 -2.87 21.84 -34.56
CA LYS A 4 -2.82 21.13 -33.27
C LYS A 4 -3.60 19.80 -33.27
N LYS A 5 -4.65 19.68 -34.10
CA LYS A 5 -5.39 18.43 -34.28
C LYS A 5 -4.66 17.43 -35.19
N LEU A 6 -3.82 17.91 -36.11
CA LEU A 6 -2.99 17.04 -36.97
C LEU A 6 -1.82 16.42 -36.19
N LEU A 7 -1.21 17.18 -35.28
CA LEU A 7 -0.08 16.71 -34.46
C LEU A 7 -0.52 15.65 -33.44
N ALA A 8 -1.70 15.81 -32.84
CA ALA A 8 -2.28 14.82 -31.93
C ALA A 8 -2.68 13.51 -32.66
N LEU A 9 -3.12 13.61 -33.92
CA LEU A 9 -3.43 12.42 -34.73
C LEU A 9 -2.16 11.67 -35.17
N MET A 10 -1.07 12.39 -35.48
CA MET A 10 0.24 11.77 -35.76
C MET A 10 0.81 11.06 -34.53
N LEU A 11 0.72 11.66 -33.34
CA LEU A 11 1.21 11.04 -32.11
C LEU A 11 0.42 9.77 -31.75
N ALA A 12 -0.90 9.78 -31.98
CA ALA A 12 -1.75 8.59 -31.82
C ALA A 12 -1.46 7.52 -32.87
N PHE A 13 -1.11 7.89 -34.11
CA PHE A 13 -0.79 6.92 -35.16
C PHE A 13 0.59 6.26 -34.95
N VAL A 14 1.57 6.97 -34.39
CA VAL A 14 2.89 6.41 -34.05
C VAL A 14 2.80 5.44 -32.85
N MET A 15 1.90 5.68 -31.89
CA MET A 15 1.67 4.75 -30.78
C MET A 15 0.89 3.49 -31.19
N ILE A 16 0.07 3.53 -32.24
CA ILE A 16 -0.65 2.35 -32.75
C ILE A 16 0.25 1.48 -33.65
N LEU A 17 1.24 2.07 -34.35
CA LEU A 17 2.20 1.32 -35.18
C LEU A 17 3.24 0.53 -34.38
N ALA A 18 3.48 0.88 -33.11
CA ALA A 18 4.33 0.09 -32.21
C ALA A 18 3.67 -1.21 -31.73
N LEU A 19 2.33 -1.32 -31.82
CA LEU A 19 1.56 -2.49 -31.37
C LEU A 19 1.18 -3.45 -32.51
N ALA A 20 1.55 -3.15 -33.76
CA ALA A 20 1.18 -3.92 -34.95
C ALA A 20 2.39 -4.50 -35.73
N ALA A 21 3.56 -4.61 -35.08
CA ALA A 21 4.75 -5.28 -35.65
C ALA A 21 4.93 -6.74 -35.21
N CYS A 22 4.01 -7.30 -34.41
CA CYS A 22 3.89 -8.75 -34.22
C CYS A 22 2.99 -9.33 -35.31
N GLY A 23 3.58 -9.60 -36.47
CA GLY A 23 2.89 -10.19 -37.60
C GLY A 23 3.86 -10.62 -38.69
N GLN A 24 4.87 -11.40 -38.34
CA GLN A 24 5.69 -12.07 -39.36
C GLN A 24 4.92 -13.27 -39.93
N THR A 25 4.60 -13.14 -41.21
CA THR A 25 4.14 -14.19 -42.12
C THR A 25 5.05 -15.41 -42.01
N ALA A 26 4.50 -16.54 -41.61
CA ALA A 26 5.21 -17.82 -41.62
C ALA A 26 5.39 -18.32 -43.07
N GLU A 27 6.55 -18.06 -43.66
CA GLU A 27 7.06 -18.88 -44.76
C GLU A 27 7.80 -20.09 -44.16
N LYS A 28 7.42 -21.28 -44.63
CA LYS A 28 7.90 -22.57 -44.13
C LYS A 28 9.37 -22.77 -44.55
N PRO A 29 10.34 -23.00 -43.64
CA PRO A 29 11.71 -23.25 -44.06
C PRO A 29 11.85 -24.67 -44.63
N ALA A 30 12.58 -24.78 -45.74
CA ALA A 30 13.05 -26.05 -46.28
C ALA A 30 14.10 -26.65 -45.34
N ALA A 31 14.04 -27.97 -45.14
CA ALA A 31 14.97 -28.72 -44.31
C ALA A 31 16.40 -28.60 -44.85
N GLY A 32 17.28 -27.98 -44.07
CA GLY A 32 18.73 -28.00 -44.26
C GLY A 32 19.38 -28.41 -42.95
N ASP A 33 20.08 -29.55 -42.97
CA ASP A 33 20.92 -30.00 -41.87
C ASP A 33 22.07 -29.01 -41.65
N SER A 34 22.06 -28.32 -40.52
CA SER A 34 23.26 -27.75 -39.93
C SER A 34 23.20 -27.90 -38.42
N LYS A 35 24.09 -28.75 -37.87
CA LYS A 35 24.37 -28.77 -36.43
C LYS A 35 24.85 -27.38 -36.02
N ALA A 36 24.02 -26.66 -35.25
CA ALA A 36 24.44 -25.46 -34.55
C ALA A 36 25.32 -25.88 -33.37
N GLU A 37 26.53 -25.34 -33.31
CA GLU A 37 27.30 -25.27 -32.06
C GLU A 37 26.48 -24.43 -31.07
N ALA A 38 26.43 -24.87 -29.81
CA ALA A 38 25.72 -24.14 -28.76
C ALA A 38 26.44 -22.80 -28.52
N GLU A 39 25.80 -21.70 -28.92
CA GLU A 39 26.25 -20.36 -28.56
C GLU A 39 26.20 -20.21 -27.03
N GLU A 40 27.26 -19.64 -26.43
CA GLU A 40 27.26 -19.33 -25.00
C GLU A 40 26.12 -18.38 -24.65
N PRO A 41 25.48 -18.54 -23.47
CA PRO A 41 24.36 -17.70 -23.08
C PRO A 41 24.79 -16.22 -23.08
N PHE A 42 23.96 -15.38 -23.70
CA PHE A 42 24.17 -13.94 -23.74
C PHE A 42 24.12 -13.38 -22.31
N VAL A 43 25.24 -12.82 -21.84
CA VAL A 43 25.34 -12.15 -20.54
C VAL A 43 25.33 -10.64 -20.77
N LEU A 44 24.46 -9.94 -20.03
CA LEU A 44 24.35 -8.49 -20.15
C LEU A 44 25.46 -7.82 -19.33
N ASP A 45 26.21 -6.91 -19.95
CA ASP A 45 27.15 -6.03 -19.23
C ASP A 45 26.34 -4.90 -18.54
N PRO A 46 26.26 -4.85 -17.21
CA PRO A 46 25.48 -3.84 -16.50
C PRO A 46 26.04 -2.42 -16.64
N GLU A 47 27.33 -2.26 -16.96
CA GLU A 47 27.98 -0.95 -17.09
C GLU A 47 27.96 -0.43 -18.53
N ASN A 48 27.97 -1.32 -19.52
CA ASN A 48 28.02 -0.95 -20.94
C ASN A 48 27.03 -1.75 -21.79
N PHE A 49 25.73 -1.57 -21.55
CA PHE A 49 24.67 -2.10 -22.41
C PHE A 49 23.97 -1.03 -23.24
N THR A 50 23.38 -1.47 -24.36
CA THR A 50 22.49 -0.69 -25.20
C THR A 50 21.04 -1.18 -25.07
N VAL A 51 20.09 -0.38 -25.55
CA VAL A 51 18.68 -0.79 -25.63
C VAL A 51 18.49 -2.06 -26.49
N ALA A 52 19.34 -2.26 -27.50
CA ALA A 52 19.32 -3.46 -28.33
C ALA A 52 19.82 -4.71 -27.58
N ASP A 53 20.70 -4.53 -26.60
CA ASP A 53 21.18 -5.61 -25.73
C ASP A 53 20.06 -6.09 -24.79
N LEU A 54 19.25 -5.17 -24.27
CA LEU A 54 18.06 -5.50 -23.48
C LEU A 54 17.04 -6.33 -24.27
N ALA A 55 16.89 -6.09 -25.58
CA ALA A 55 15.98 -6.87 -26.41
C ALA A 55 16.44 -8.34 -26.62
N ARG A 56 17.73 -8.62 -26.37
CA ARG A 56 18.32 -9.96 -26.40
C ARG A 56 18.43 -10.59 -25.02
N ALA A 57 18.17 -9.82 -23.97
CA ALA A 57 18.22 -10.28 -22.60
C ALA A 57 17.04 -11.21 -22.32
N GLU A 58 17.33 -12.37 -21.77
CA GLU A 58 16.30 -13.26 -21.23
C GLU A 58 16.50 -13.39 -19.73
N TYR A 59 15.40 -13.23 -18.98
CA TYR A 59 15.42 -13.35 -17.52
C TYR A 59 15.74 -14.79 -17.12
N GLY A 60 16.68 -14.97 -16.19
CA GLY A 60 17.22 -16.27 -15.79
C GLY A 60 18.47 -16.72 -16.56
N THR A 61 18.82 -16.08 -17.67
CA THR A 61 20.04 -16.38 -18.46
C THR A 61 20.97 -15.18 -18.56
N ALA A 62 20.48 -14.04 -19.06
CA ALA A 62 21.25 -12.80 -19.19
C ALA A 62 21.30 -11.98 -17.89
N TYR A 63 20.31 -12.20 -17.03
CA TYR A 63 20.19 -11.66 -15.68
C TYR A 63 19.71 -12.78 -14.77
N VAL A 64 20.35 -12.96 -13.61
CA VAL A 64 19.92 -13.94 -12.62
C VAL A 64 19.55 -13.22 -11.35
N SER A 65 18.33 -13.44 -10.85
CA SER A 65 17.89 -12.85 -9.58
C SER A 65 18.77 -13.39 -8.44
N LEU A 66 19.49 -12.47 -7.81
CA LEU A 66 20.28 -12.76 -6.62
C LEU A 66 19.36 -13.23 -5.47
N TYR A 67 18.12 -12.74 -5.45
CA TYR A 67 17.15 -13.14 -4.43
C TYR A 67 16.67 -14.58 -4.61
N GLU A 68 16.39 -14.99 -5.85
CA GLU A 68 16.01 -16.38 -6.11
C GLU A 68 17.12 -17.37 -5.70
N LYS A 69 18.38 -16.97 -5.87
CA LYS A 69 19.55 -17.78 -5.50
C LYS A 69 19.81 -17.83 -4.00
N PHE A 70 19.88 -16.67 -3.35
CA PHE A 70 20.37 -16.56 -1.97
C PHE A 70 19.40 -15.84 -1.03
N GLY A 71 18.49 -15.04 -1.59
CA GLY A 71 17.64 -14.14 -0.82
C GLY A 71 16.73 -14.83 0.18
N LYS A 72 16.20 -16.03 -0.11
CA LYS A 72 15.30 -16.73 0.82
C LYS A 72 15.90 -17.06 2.18
N GLU A 73 17.21 -17.22 2.24
CA GLU A 73 17.94 -17.53 3.49
C GLU A 73 18.66 -16.30 4.06
N THR A 74 18.65 -15.18 3.34
CA THR A 74 19.35 -13.95 3.75
C THR A 74 18.52 -13.19 4.78
N THR A 75 19.15 -12.79 5.87
CA THR A 75 18.55 -11.93 6.89
C THR A 75 19.11 -10.50 6.80
N ILE A 76 18.44 -9.55 7.45
CA ILE A 76 18.93 -8.17 7.48
C ILE A 76 20.29 -8.04 8.20
N ASP A 77 20.63 -8.98 9.09
CA ASP A 77 21.91 -8.96 9.81
C ASP A 77 23.09 -9.41 8.92
N ASP A 78 22.81 -10.05 7.78
CA ASP A 78 23.81 -10.42 6.78
C ASP A 78 24.18 -9.27 5.84
N VAL A 79 23.43 -8.16 5.90
CA VAL A 79 23.57 -7.02 5.00
C VAL A 79 24.38 -5.91 5.65
N THR A 80 25.35 -5.40 4.88
CA THR A 80 26.15 -4.24 5.23
C THR A 80 25.75 -3.05 4.37
N GLU A 81 25.73 -1.86 4.98
CA GLU A 81 25.50 -0.61 4.29
C GLU A 81 26.84 0.11 4.13
N ASP A 82 27.18 0.51 2.91
CA ASP A 82 28.32 1.38 2.65
C ASP A 82 28.04 2.77 3.27
N PRO A 83 28.90 3.26 4.18
CA PRO A 83 28.66 4.51 4.89
C PRO A 83 28.79 5.77 4.01
N ASP A 84 29.47 5.67 2.86
CA ASP A 84 29.70 6.79 1.94
C ASP A 84 28.62 6.84 0.86
N THR A 85 28.20 5.69 0.33
CA THR A 85 27.23 5.61 -0.77
C THR A 85 25.80 5.27 -0.34
N GLY A 86 25.64 4.65 0.84
CA GLY A 86 24.36 4.10 1.31
C GLY A 86 23.91 2.85 0.54
N LEU A 87 24.78 2.26 -0.29
CA LEU A 87 24.48 1.04 -1.03
C LEU A 87 24.60 -0.19 -0.13
N ALA A 88 23.71 -1.15 -0.34
CA ALA A 88 23.63 -2.37 0.45
C ALA A 88 24.43 -3.49 -0.20
N TYR A 89 25.17 -4.25 0.59
CA TYR A 89 25.99 -5.38 0.16
C TYR A 89 25.72 -6.61 1.02
N ALA A 90 25.90 -7.80 0.45
CA ALA A 90 25.93 -9.05 1.19
C ALA A 90 26.94 -10.02 0.57
N THR A 91 27.54 -10.87 1.41
CA THR A 91 28.53 -11.85 0.96
C THR A 91 27.88 -13.21 0.79
N PHE A 92 27.87 -13.71 -0.45
CA PHE A 92 27.38 -15.04 -0.79
C PHE A 92 28.52 -15.87 -1.35
N GLU A 93 28.69 -17.09 -0.84
CA GLU A 93 29.72 -18.03 -1.32
C GLU A 93 31.16 -17.47 -1.31
N GLY A 94 31.44 -16.48 -0.44
CA GLY A 94 32.75 -15.83 -0.31
C GLY A 94 32.97 -14.65 -1.25
N GLU A 95 31.98 -14.30 -2.07
CA GLU A 95 31.99 -13.11 -2.93
C GLU A 95 30.98 -12.07 -2.42
N GLU A 96 31.37 -10.80 -2.46
CA GLU A 96 30.52 -9.68 -2.07
C GLU A 96 29.67 -9.22 -3.25
N TYR A 97 28.37 -9.06 -3.03
CA TYR A 97 27.40 -8.64 -4.03
C TYR A 97 26.72 -7.35 -3.60
N GLU A 98 26.64 -6.39 -4.53
CA GLU A 98 25.77 -5.22 -4.37
C GLU A 98 24.31 -5.64 -4.55
N LEU A 99 23.48 -5.33 -3.54
CA LEU A 99 22.07 -5.71 -3.54
C LEU A 99 21.27 -4.74 -4.42
N GLY A 100 20.77 -5.27 -5.53
CA GLY A 100 19.93 -4.52 -6.46
C GLY A 100 18.47 -4.34 -6.01
N MET A 101 17.73 -3.56 -6.79
CA MET A 101 16.31 -3.26 -6.53
C MET A 101 15.43 -4.50 -6.40
N ASP A 102 15.67 -5.53 -7.22
CA ASP A 102 14.97 -6.81 -7.16
C ASP A 102 15.14 -7.46 -5.77
N PHE A 103 16.39 -7.64 -5.35
CA PHE A 103 16.72 -8.24 -4.06
C PHE A 103 16.11 -7.48 -2.89
N LEU A 104 16.33 -6.17 -2.84
CA LEU A 104 15.86 -5.32 -1.74
C LEU A 104 14.32 -5.30 -1.67
N SER A 105 13.64 -5.26 -2.82
CA SER A 105 12.17 -5.29 -2.85
C SER A 105 11.58 -6.62 -2.39
N MET A 106 12.22 -7.74 -2.76
CA MET A 106 11.80 -9.07 -2.36
C MET A 106 12.08 -9.32 -0.86
N ALA A 107 13.29 -8.99 -0.39
CA ALA A 107 13.67 -9.13 1.01
C ALA A 107 12.80 -8.28 1.94
N MET A 108 12.44 -7.07 1.53
CA MET A 108 11.51 -6.20 2.25
C MET A 108 10.15 -6.86 2.52
N VAL A 109 9.65 -7.71 1.61
CA VAL A 109 8.35 -8.37 1.75
C VAL A 109 8.46 -9.71 2.47
N TYR A 110 9.51 -10.47 2.19
CA TYR A 110 9.59 -11.88 2.57
C TYR A 110 10.58 -12.17 3.71
N ASN A 111 11.48 -11.25 4.04
CA ASN A 111 12.56 -11.45 5.01
C ASN A 111 12.45 -10.47 6.19
N ALA A 112 11.22 -10.24 6.67
CA ALA A 112 10.94 -9.36 7.80
C ALA A 112 10.87 -10.11 9.15
N GLU A 113 11.10 -11.43 9.17
CA GLU A 113 11.18 -12.19 10.42
C GLU A 113 12.41 -11.79 11.24
N VAL A 114 12.29 -11.76 12.57
CA VAL A 114 13.39 -11.37 13.46
C VAL A 114 14.36 -12.54 13.65
N PRO A 115 15.61 -12.45 13.16
CA PRO A 115 16.59 -13.51 13.34
C PRO A 115 16.98 -13.68 14.81
N GLU A 116 17.37 -14.90 15.19
CA GLU A 116 17.88 -15.15 16.54
C GLU A 116 19.15 -14.33 16.79
N GLY A 117 19.17 -13.57 17.89
CA GLY A 117 20.31 -12.73 18.24
C GLY A 117 20.39 -11.39 17.49
N SER A 118 19.39 -11.07 16.66
CA SER A 118 19.35 -9.82 15.90
C SER A 118 19.42 -8.56 16.76
N LYS A 119 20.03 -7.52 16.20
CA LYS A 119 20.00 -6.17 16.78
C LYS A 119 18.59 -5.57 16.72
N PHE A 120 17.78 -5.95 15.73
CA PHE A 120 16.39 -5.53 15.58
C PHE A 120 15.49 -6.30 16.53
N LYS A 121 14.38 -5.68 16.97
CA LYS A 121 13.49 -6.24 18.01
C LYS A 121 12.09 -6.57 17.53
N SER A 122 11.73 -6.10 16.34
CA SER A 122 10.42 -6.31 15.75
C SER A 122 10.52 -6.52 14.24
N SER A 123 9.48 -7.11 13.66
CA SER A 123 9.38 -7.30 12.21
C SER A 123 9.26 -5.95 11.49
N GLU A 124 8.60 -4.99 12.13
CA GLU A 124 8.43 -3.62 11.67
C GLU A 124 9.78 -2.89 11.56
N ASP A 125 10.69 -3.07 12.53
CA ASP A 125 12.03 -2.48 12.48
C ASP A 125 12.85 -3.04 11.31
N ILE A 126 12.73 -4.35 11.06
CA ILE A 126 13.43 -5.02 9.94
C ILE A 126 12.86 -4.56 8.61
N TYR A 127 11.53 -4.50 8.49
CA TYR A 127 10.88 -3.94 7.31
C TYR A 127 11.33 -2.50 7.03
N ALA A 128 11.38 -1.65 8.06
CA ALA A 128 11.82 -0.27 7.93
C ALA A 128 13.28 -0.16 7.47
N GLU A 129 14.15 -1.06 7.94
CA GLU A 129 15.54 -1.12 7.48
C GLU A 129 15.64 -1.56 6.01
N TRP A 130 14.93 -2.62 5.61
CA TRP A 130 14.88 -3.02 4.20
C TRP A 130 14.34 -1.92 3.30
N TRP A 131 13.29 -1.22 3.73
CA TRP A 131 12.71 -0.08 3.04
C TRP A 131 13.73 1.05 2.89
N LYS A 132 14.49 1.38 3.94
CA LYS A 132 15.56 2.38 3.89
C LYS A 132 16.58 2.02 2.81
N LEU A 133 17.10 0.78 2.82
CA LEU A 133 18.08 0.30 1.83
C LEU A 133 17.51 0.34 0.39
N TYR A 134 16.25 -0.07 0.22
CA TYR A 134 15.55 0.02 -1.07
C TYR A 134 15.46 1.47 -1.57
N ILE A 135 15.07 2.42 -0.72
CA ILE A 135 14.96 3.83 -1.09
C ILE A 135 16.33 4.46 -1.34
N GLN A 136 17.38 4.06 -0.61
CA GLN A 136 18.75 4.49 -0.92
C GLN A 136 19.17 4.05 -2.32
N ARG A 137 18.90 2.79 -2.67
CA ARG A 137 19.16 2.30 -4.02
C ARG A 137 18.33 3.02 -5.09
N TRP A 138 17.04 3.28 -4.81
CA TRP A 138 16.18 4.05 -5.71
C TRP A 138 16.76 5.45 -5.97
N ASN A 139 17.12 6.18 -4.91
CA ASN A 139 17.70 7.53 -5.01
C ASN A 139 19.05 7.54 -5.74
N TYR A 140 19.83 6.46 -5.64
CA TYR A 140 21.09 6.32 -6.38
C TYR A 140 20.86 6.15 -7.89
N LEU A 141 19.82 5.37 -8.26
CA LEU A 141 19.55 5.03 -9.66
C LEU A 141 18.71 6.09 -10.40
N VAL A 142 17.79 6.74 -9.69
CA VAL A 142 16.82 7.66 -10.27
C VAL A 142 17.21 9.10 -9.94
N PRO A 143 17.32 10.00 -10.94
CA PRO A 143 17.61 11.41 -10.69
C PRO A 143 16.38 12.15 -10.14
N GLU A 144 15.98 11.83 -8.91
CA GLU A 144 14.91 12.49 -8.18
C GLU A 144 15.49 13.56 -7.26
N VAL A 145 15.05 14.81 -7.47
CA VAL A 145 15.37 15.93 -6.58
C VAL A 145 14.06 16.34 -5.90
N PRO A 146 13.98 16.33 -4.55
CA PRO A 146 12.81 16.85 -3.86
C PRO A 146 12.59 18.31 -4.26
N LEU A 147 11.49 18.59 -4.98
CA LEU A 147 11.20 19.94 -5.47
C LEU A 147 10.50 20.80 -4.41
N TYR A 148 9.92 20.19 -3.38
CA TYR A 148 9.25 20.88 -2.29
C TYR A 148 9.31 20.02 -1.02
N SER A 149 9.36 20.70 0.12
CA SER A 149 9.12 20.12 1.45
C SER A 149 7.84 20.73 2.00
N ASN A 150 6.95 19.91 2.55
CA ASN A 150 5.71 20.38 3.16
C ASN A 150 5.85 20.34 4.68
N GLU A 151 5.62 21.49 5.32
CA GLU A 151 5.36 21.57 6.75
C GLU A 151 3.85 21.78 6.94
N TYR A 152 3.21 20.90 7.71
CA TYR A 152 1.79 21.01 8.01
C TYR A 152 1.60 21.67 9.38
N TYR A 153 0.72 22.67 9.44
CA TYR A 153 0.37 23.37 10.66
C TYR A 153 -1.14 23.31 10.86
N ASP A 154 -1.57 22.88 12.05
CA ASP A 154 -2.95 22.96 12.48
C ASP A 154 -3.22 24.30 13.17
N VAL A 155 -4.16 25.07 12.64
CA VAL A 155 -4.58 26.36 13.21
C VAL A 155 -5.97 26.22 13.79
N TYR A 156 -6.13 26.54 15.07
CA TYR A 156 -7.40 26.41 15.79
C TYR A 156 -7.66 27.60 16.71
N ASN A 157 -8.91 27.75 17.14
CA ASN A 157 -9.32 28.79 18.08
C ASN A 157 -8.81 28.41 19.48
N THR A 158 -8.18 29.35 20.20
CA THR A 158 -7.59 29.09 21.53
C THR A 158 -8.59 28.70 22.61
N LYS A 159 -9.90 28.88 22.36
CA LYS A 159 -10.97 28.38 23.23
C LYS A 159 -11.25 26.88 23.03
N ILE A 160 -10.60 26.24 22.06
CA ILE A 160 -10.63 24.79 21.89
C ILE A 160 -9.45 24.22 22.70
N THR A 161 -9.76 23.37 23.66
CA THR A 161 -8.80 22.74 24.58
C THR A 161 -8.68 21.24 24.27
N GLY A 162 -7.60 20.61 24.74
CA GLY A 162 -7.31 19.19 24.47
C GLY A 162 -6.54 18.94 23.17
N VAL A 163 -6.30 19.95 22.34
CA VAL A 163 -5.64 19.81 21.03
C VAL A 163 -4.16 19.44 21.16
N GLN A 164 -3.47 19.95 22.19
CA GLN A 164 -2.05 19.64 22.40
C GLN A 164 -1.87 18.25 23.03
N GLU A 165 -2.79 17.87 23.90
CA GLU A 165 -2.81 16.56 24.56
C GLU A 165 -3.26 15.45 23.60
N ASN A 166 -4.14 15.79 22.65
CA ASN A 166 -4.68 14.88 21.64
C ASN A 166 -4.51 15.48 20.23
N PRO A 167 -3.26 15.56 19.74
CA PRO A 167 -2.99 16.17 18.45
C PRO A 167 -3.49 15.31 17.30
N THR A 168 -3.70 15.96 16.17
CA THR A 168 -3.92 15.34 14.87
C THR A 168 -2.61 14.78 14.30
N ASN A 169 -2.72 13.79 13.42
CA ASN A 169 -1.59 13.24 12.68
C ASN A 169 -2.08 12.62 11.34
N PRO A 170 -1.19 12.12 10.46
CA PRO A 170 -1.59 11.57 9.16
C PRO A 170 -2.62 10.42 9.20
N PHE A 171 -2.70 9.69 10.31
CA PHE A 171 -3.65 8.59 10.55
C PHE A 171 -4.86 9.03 11.39
N TRP A 172 -4.71 10.09 12.20
CA TRP A 172 -5.70 10.61 13.13
C TRP A 172 -6.11 12.04 12.80
N GLY A 173 -7.07 12.18 11.89
CA GLY A 173 -7.56 13.49 11.45
C GLY A 173 -8.49 14.21 12.45
N PRO A 174 -8.84 15.48 12.17
CA PRO A 174 -9.65 16.32 13.06
C PRO A 174 -10.99 15.70 13.49
N ALA A 175 -11.68 15.00 12.59
CA ALA A 175 -12.97 14.37 12.91
C ALA A 175 -12.88 13.26 13.96
N ARG A 176 -11.72 12.61 14.11
CA ARG A 176 -11.48 11.66 15.20
C ARG A 176 -10.92 12.33 16.44
N ALA A 177 -10.00 13.27 16.26
CA ALA A 177 -9.36 14.00 17.37
C ALA A 177 -10.36 14.84 18.16
N VAL A 178 -11.38 15.42 17.50
CA VAL A 178 -12.39 16.28 18.14
C VAL A 178 -13.18 15.57 19.25
N LEU A 179 -13.24 14.24 19.24
CA LEU A 179 -13.87 13.45 20.31
C LEU A 179 -13.15 13.60 21.66
N ASP A 180 -11.85 13.91 21.64
CA ASP A 180 -11.01 14.14 22.81
C ASP A 180 -10.78 15.65 23.09
N TRP A 181 -11.43 16.53 22.32
CA TRP A 181 -11.30 17.99 22.48
C TRP A 181 -12.50 18.58 23.23
N SER A 182 -12.36 19.82 23.70
CA SER A 182 -13.43 20.56 24.37
C SER A 182 -13.49 22.00 23.90
N SER A 183 -14.63 22.68 24.08
CA SER A 183 -14.84 24.06 23.63
C SER A 183 -15.31 24.96 24.77
N GLU A 184 -14.54 26.01 25.05
CA GLU A 184 -14.89 27.05 26.01
C GLU A 184 -15.70 28.20 25.37
N LYS A 185 -16.20 27.99 24.15
CA LYS A 185 -17.11 28.95 23.51
C LYS A 185 -18.48 28.93 24.20
N PRO A 186 -19.26 30.02 24.14
CA PRO A 186 -20.58 30.08 24.78
C PRO A 186 -21.54 28.94 24.38
N ASN A 187 -21.43 28.46 23.14
CA ASN A 187 -22.28 27.38 22.61
C ASN A 187 -21.64 25.98 22.73
N ASN A 188 -20.44 25.89 23.31
CA ASN A 188 -19.64 24.65 23.39
C ASN A 188 -19.44 23.96 22.03
N ASP A 189 -19.38 24.73 20.94
CA ASP A 189 -19.29 24.21 19.58
C ASP A 189 -17.85 24.19 19.05
N ILE A 190 -17.55 23.17 18.24
CA ILE A 190 -16.34 23.08 17.44
C ILE A 190 -16.78 23.04 15.98
N ILE A 191 -16.20 23.94 15.18
CA ILE A 191 -16.49 24.04 13.74
C ILE A 191 -15.27 23.49 13.02
N LEU A 192 -15.46 22.38 12.31
CA LEU A 192 -14.44 21.77 11.47
C LEU A 192 -14.68 22.22 10.03
N GLY A 193 -13.67 22.86 9.43
CA GLY A 193 -13.67 23.20 8.01
C GLY A 193 -13.19 22.01 7.19
N ASN A 194 -13.70 21.86 5.97
CA ASN A 194 -13.25 20.84 5.04
C ASN A 194 -12.99 21.45 3.66
N THR A 195 -12.03 20.90 2.92
CA THR A 195 -11.66 21.35 1.56
C THR A 195 -12.60 20.80 0.48
N THR A 196 -13.45 19.84 0.84
CA THR A 196 -14.46 19.24 -0.05
C THR A 196 -15.86 19.63 0.40
N GLU A 197 -16.78 19.71 -0.56
CA GLU A 197 -18.21 19.92 -0.31
C GLU A 197 -18.87 18.62 0.15
N LEU A 198 -19.92 18.74 0.96
CA LEU A 198 -20.72 17.59 1.40
C LEU A 198 -21.44 16.95 0.20
N GLY A 199 -21.16 15.66 -0.02
CA GLY A 199 -21.80 14.85 -1.05
C GLY A 199 -23.02 14.09 -0.55
N GLY A 200 -23.22 14.02 0.77
CA GLY A 200 -24.35 13.32 1.39
C GLY A 200 -24.14 11.82 1.62
N LYS A 201 -22.95 11.27 1.30
CA LYS A 201 -22.64 9.84 1.44
C LYS A 201 -22.13 9.51 2.85
N PHE A 202 -22.93 9.79 3.88
CA PHE A 202 -22.43 9.78 5.26
C PHE A 202 -22.30 8.39 5.92
N ARG A 203 -23.06 7.38 5.49
CA ARG A 203 -23.05 6.06 6.14
C ARG A 203 -21.90 5.17 5.68
N TYR A 204 -21.52 5.26 4.42
CA TYR A 204 -20.34 4.60 3.88
C TYR A 204 -19.83 5.46 2.71
N PRO A 205 -19.00 6.47 2.99
CA PRO A 205 -18.53 7.42 1.98
C PRO A 205 -17.89 6.75 0.77
N GLY A 206 -17.12 5.69 1.00
CA GLY A 206 -16.49 4.89 -0.06
C GLY A 206 -17.45 3.98 -0.85
N PHE A 207 -18.77 4.00 -0.59
CA PHE A 207 -19.70 3.24 -1.42
C PHE A 207 -19.64 3.77 -2.85
N GLY A 208 -19.25 2.91 -3.80
CA GLY A 208 -19.17 3.32 -5.20
C GLY A 208 -18.21 4.48 -5.46
N ALA A 209 -17.20 4.73 -4.62
CA ALA A 209 -16.24 5.80 -4.85
C ALA A 209 -14.83 5.35 -4.48
N THR A 210 -13.86 5.55 -5.37
CA THR A 210 -12.44 5.30 -5.06
C THR A 210 -11.86 6.39 -4.15
N ASN A 211 -12.33 7.63 -4.29
CA ASN A 211 -11.90 8.79 -3.51
C ASN A 211 -13.13 9.55 -2.98
N PRO A 212 -13.72 9.13 -1.85
CA PRO A 212 -14.85 9.83 -1.25
C PRO A 212 -14.47 11.24 -0.79
N ALA A 213 -15.46 12.16 -0.77
CA ALA A 213 -15.27 13.50 -0.24
C ALA A 213 -14.76 13.44 1.20
N ALA A 214 -13.75 14.23 1.53
CA ALA A 214 -13.18 14.27 2.87
C ALA A 214 -14.23 14.70 3.90
N SER A 215 -15.15 15.59 3.53
CA SER A 215 -16.25 16.02 4.39
C SER A 215 -17.21 14.87 4.71
N ASP A 216 -17.48 13.98 3.75
CA ASP A 216 -18.35 12.83 3.96
C ASP A 216 -17.65 11.78 4.84
N ASN A 217 -16.33 11.61 4.68
CA ASN A 217 -15.50 10.79 5.58
C ASN A 217 -15.55 11.29 7.02
N ASP A 218 -15.36 12.59 7.22
CA ASP A 218 -15.41 13.20 8.56
C ASP A 218 -16.75 12.91 9.24
N ILE A 219 -17.88 13.10 8.53
CA ILE A 219 -19.20 12.76 9.07
C ILE A 219 -19.31 11.25 9.33
N GLY A 220 -18.81 10.41 8.42
CA GLY A 220 -18.82 8.95 8.59
C GLY A 220 -18.13 8.49 9.88
N PHE A 221 -17.00 9.11 10.24
CA PHE A 221 -16.30 8.86 11.50
C PHE A 221 -17.05 9.37 12.73
N LEU A 222 -17.77 10.49 12.61
CA LEU A 222 -18.53 11.08 13.72
C LEU A 222 -19.86 10.36 14.00
N VAL A 223 -20.40 9.64 13.02
CA VAL A 223 -21.70 8.95 13.15
C VAL A 223 -21.58 7.42 13.25
N SER A 224 -20.36 6.91 13.26
CA SER A 224 -20.02 5.49 13.40
C SER A 224 -19.05 5.32 14.58
N GLY A 225 -18.95 4.13 15.16
CA GLY A 225 -18.06 3.90 16.32
C GLY A 225 -18.29 2.59 17.08
N LEU A 226 -19.14 1.69 16.55
CA LEU A 226 -19.42 0.38 17.12
C LEU A 226 -18.75 -0.74 16.33
N GLU A 227 -17.67 -0.47 15.62
CA GLU A 227 -16.83 -1.48 14.97
C GLU A 227 -16.13 -2.39 15.99
N THR A 228 -15.95 -3.67 15.64
CA THR A 228 -15.25 -4.65 16.48
C THR A 228 -13.73 -4.47 16.48
N VAL A 229 -13.20 -3.84 15.43
CA VAL A 229 -11.77 -3.51 15.26
C VAL A 229 -11.70 -2.05 14.81
N VAL A 230 -10.83 -1.27 15.45
CA VAL A 230 -10.69 0.17 15.23
C VAL A 230 -9.23 0.52 14.99
N ALA A 231 -8.99 1.57 14.20
CA ALA A 231 -7.65 2.12 14.06
C ALA A 231 -7.24 2.88 15.33
N THR A 232 -5.98 2.81 15.71
CA THR A 232 -5.39 3.59 16.80
C THR A 232 -4.88 4.95 16.29
N LYS A 233 -4.45 5.81 17.22
CA LYS A 233 -3.81 7.10 16.87
C LYS A 233 -2.50 6.88 16.10
N GLU A 234 -1.88 5.73 16.30
CA GLU A 234 -0.63 5.29 15.69
C GLU A 234 -0.84 4.62 14.32
N GLY A 235 -2.09 4.42 13.91
CA GLY A 235 -2.46 3.80 12.63
C GLY A 235 -2.50 2.27 12.63
N SER A 236 -2.22 1.63 13.77
CA SER A 236 -2.40 0.17 13.93
C SER A 236 -3.89 -0.18 14.06
N LEU A 237 -4.25 -1.43 13.81
CA LEU A 237 -5.61 -1.95 14.04
C LEU A 237 -5.65 -2.70 15.37
N GLU A 238 -6.62 -2.37 16.21
CA GLU A 238 -6.82 -3.02 17.51
C GLU A 238 -8.27 -3.41 17.73
N VAL A 239 -8.49 -4.44 18.55
CA VAL A 239 -9.83 -4.83 19.00
C VAL A 239 -10.44 -3.70 19.83
N ASN A 240 -11.62 -3.24 19.43
CA ASN A 240 -12.33 -2.17 20.13
C ASN A 240 -12.94 -2.72 21.44
N LYS A 241 -12.24 -2.55 22.56
CA LYS A 241 -12.65 -3.06 23.88
C LYS A 241 -13.94 -2.46 24.43
N THR A 242 -14.36 -1.30 23.92
CA THR A 242 -15.68 -0.72 24.24
C THR A 242 -16.80 -1.58 23.65
N VAL A 243 -16.56 -2.20 22.50
CA VAL A 243 -17.53 -3.03 21.80
C VAL A 243 -17.36 -4.50 22.12
N VAL A 244 -16.13 -5.01 22.05
CA VAL A 244 -15.78 -6.42 22.17
C VAL A 244 -15.35 -6.71 23.60
N LYS A 245 -16.11 -7.61 24.23
CA LYS A 245 -15.82 -8.15 25.57
C LYS A 245 -14.79 -9.27 25.52
N ASN A 246 -14.92 -10.17 24.54
CA ASN A 246 -14.01 -11.28 24.35
C ASN A 246 -13.87 -11.61 22.86
N LEU A 247 -12.67 -11.99 22.44
CA LEU A 247 -12.36 -12.46 21.09
C LEU A 247 -11.55 -13.76 21.22
N THR A 248 -12.08 -14.85 20.68
CA THR A 248 -11.38 -16.13 20.60
C THR A 248 -11.11 -16.45 19.14
N GLU A 249 -9.87 -16.80 18.81
CA GLU A 249 -9.47 -17.29 17.49
C GLU A 249 -9.20 -18.80 17.57
N THR A 250 -9.65 -19.55 16.57
CA THR A 250 -9.37 -20.98 16.43
C THR A 250 -8.90 -21.27 15.01
N LEU A 251 -7.71 -21.85 14.87
CA LEU A 251 -7.24 -22.43 13.62
C LEU A 251 -7.79 -23.84 13.51
N ASN A 252 -8.63 -24.07 12.51
CA ASN A 252 -9.28 -25.35 12.26
C ASN A 252 -8.33 -26.31 11.52
N GLU A 253 -8.63 -27.60 11.56
CA GLU A 253 -7.82 -28.65 10.91
C GLU A 253 -7.69 -28.46 9.38
N ASP A 254 -8.66 -27.80 8.75
CA ASP A 254 -8.66 -27.50 7.31
C ASP A 254 -7.88 -26.22 6.95
N GLY A 255 -7.21 -25.59 7.93
CA GLY A 255 -6.45 -24.36 7.77
C GLY A 255 -7.29 -23.08 7.80
N SER A 256 -8.63 -23.18 7.91
CA SER A 256 -9.49 -22.02 8.09
C SER A 256 -9.42 -21.47 9.51
N LYS A 257 -9.77 -20.19 9.69
CA LYS A 257 -9.82 -19.53 11.01
C LYS A 257 -11.27 -19.21 11.39
N THR A 258 -11.65 -19.57 12.62
CA THR A 258 -12.92 -19.19 13.24
C THR A 258 -12.68 -18.11 14.28
N PHE A 259 -13.47 -17.04 14.24
CA PHE A 259 -13.46 -15.98 15.24
C PHE A 259 -14.78 -15.98 16.02
N GLU A 260 -14.70 -16.12 17.34
CA GLU A 260 -15.83 -15.96 18.25
C GLU A 260 -15.73 -14.61 18.95
N ILE A 261 -16.72 -13.74 18.72
CA ILE A 261 -16.74 -12.37 19.26
C ILE A 261 -17.91 -12.25 20.23
N GLU A 262 -17.62 -12.03 21.51
CA GLU A 262 -18.58 -11.60 22.52
C GLU A 262 -18.57 -10.07 22.57
N ILE A 263 -19.73 -9.43 22.41
CA ILE A 263 -19.86 -7.97 22.53
C ILE A 263 -20.34 -7.57 23.93
N ASN A 264 -20.08 -6.33 24.34
CA ASN A 264 -20.60 -5.79 25.59
C ASN A 264 -22.14 -5.65 25.57
N ASN A 265 -22.77 -5.78 26.74
CA ASN A 265 -24.23 -5.93 26.89
C ASN A 265 -25.00 -4.59 27.01
N ASP A 266 -24.30 -3.46 27.06
CA ASP A 266 -24.86 -2.12 27.29
C ASP A 266 -24.76 -1.22 26.05
N LEU A 267 -24.37 -1.79 24.91
CA LEU A 267 -24.31 -1.11 23.62
C LEU A 267 -25.71 -0.75 23.13
N LYS A 268 -25.89 0.50 22.69
CA LYS A 268 -27.17 1.03 22.20
C LYS A 268 -27.00 1.78 20.88
N PHE A 269 -28.04 1.72 20.05
CA PHE A 269 -28.20 2.64 18.94
C PHE A 269 -28.57 4.03 19.43
N SER A 270 -28.52 5.02 18.53
CA SER A 270 -28.86 6.41 18.84
C SER A 270 -30.32 6.62 19.24
N ASP A 271 -31.22 5.70 18.88
CA ASP A 271 -32.62 5.70 19.33
C ASP A 271 -32.81 5.03 20.71
N GLY A 272 -31.73 4.55 21.32
CA GLY A 272 -31.71 3.88 22.61
C GLY A 272 -32.00 2.38 22.57
N SER A 273 -32.30 1.80 21.40
CA SER A 273 -32.50 0.36 21.26
C SER A 273 -31.17 -0.40 21.42
N GLU A 274 -31.26 -1.63 21.92
CA GLU A 274 -30.09 -2.47 22.23
C GLU A 274 -29.37 -2.94 20.96
N VAL A 275 -28.03 -2.91 20.99
CA VAL A 275 -27.17 -3.49 19.95
C VAL A 275 -26.88 -4.95 20.32
N LYS A 276 -27.08 -5.86 19.36
CA LYS A 276 -26.91 -7.30 19.51
C LYS A 276 -25.97 -7.84 18.45
N ALA A 277 -25.42 -9.05 18.67
CA ALA A 277 -24.53 -9.71 17.72
C ALA A 277 -25.13 -9.80 16.30
N VAL A 278 -26.45 -10.01 16.18
CA VAL A 278 -27.15 -10.07 14.87
C VAL A 278 -26.99 -8.77 14.05
N HIS A 279 -26.77 -7.62 14.69
CA HIS A 279 -26.61 -6.34 13.98
C HIS A 279 -25.26 -6.18 13.28
N TYR A 280 -24.30 -7.07 13.53
CA TYR A 280 -23.01 -7.07 12.84
C TYR A 280 -23.04 -7.85 11.52
N LEU A 281 -24.06 -8.70 11.31
CA LEU A 281 -24.21 -9.50 10.09
C LEU A 281 -24.62 -8.69 8.83
N PRO A 282 -25.55 -7.72 8.89
CA PRO A 282 -26.08 -7.05 7.71
C PRO A 282 -25.02 -6.37 6.85
N ARG A 283 -23.96 -5.80 7.46
CA ARG A 283 -22.87 -5.17 6.71
C ARG A 283 -22.20 -6.21 5.82
N VAL A 284 -21.74 -7.32 6.39
CA VAL A 284 -21.08 -8.39 5.63
C VAL A 284 -22.01 -8.91 4.53
N LEU A 285 -23.28 -9.17 4.85
CA LEU A 285 -24.25 -9.67 3.88
C LEU A 285 -24.52 -8.69 2.73
N ALA A 286 -24.69 -7.40 3.03
CA ALA A 286 -24.96 -6.39 2.01
C ALA A 286 -23.78 -6.23 1.05
N PHE A 287 -22.56 -6.15 1.59
CA PHE A 287 -21.34 -5.91 0.82
C PHE A 287 -20.79 -7.15 0.10
N SER A 288 -21.16 -8.35 0.53
CA SER A 288 -20.80 -9.61 -0.15
C SER A 288 -21.86 -10.09 -1.14
N SER A 289 -22.95 -9.34 -1.34
CA SER A 289 -24.03 -9.74 -2.26
C SER A 289 -23.79 -9.27 -3.70
N PRO A 290 -24.22 -10.03 -4.73
CA PRO A 290 -24.18 -9.58 -6.12
C PRO A 290 -24.97 -8.28 -6.35
N VAL A 291 -26.05 -8.09 -5.59
CA VAL A 291 -26.87 -6.87 -5.64
C VAL A 291 -26.09 -5.68 -5.09
N GLY A 292 -25.39 -5.85 -3.97
CA GLY A 292 -24.51 -4.82 -3.39
C GLY A 292 -23.40 -4.41 -4.35
N ALA A 293 -22.75 -5.39 -5.00
CA ALA A 293 -21.74 -5.11 -6.02
C ALA A 293 -22.31 -4.35 -7.24
N ALA A 294 -23.50 -4.75 -7.72
CA ALA A 294 -24.17 -4.05 -8.82
C ALA A 294 -24.58 -2.62 -8.44
N ALA A 295 -25.04 -2.41 -7.19
CA ALA A 295 -25.38 -1.09 -6.67
C ALA A 295 -24.13 -0.20 -6.57
N ALA A 296 -23.03 -0.70 -6.02
CA ALA A 296 -21.77 0.03 -5.94
C ALA A 296 -21.24 0.42 -7.34
N ASN A 297 -21.32 -0.48 -8.31
CA ASN A 297 -20.93 -0.20 -9.70
C ASN A 297 -21.81 0.84 -10.39
N ARG A 298 -23.09 0.94 -10.03
CA ARG A 298 -23.97 1.99 -10.54
C ARG A 298 -23.63 3.33 -9.92
N ASP A 299 -23.41 3.34 -8.61
CA ASP A 299 -23.05 4.53 -7.87
C ASP A 299 -21.69 5.11 -8.33
N HIS A 300 -20.73 4.25 -8.69
CA HIS A 300 -19.44 4.65 -9.27
C HIS A 300 -19.53 5.35 -10.63
N LYS A 301 -20.67 5.23 -11.32
CA LYS A 301 -20.89 5.82 -12.66
C LYS A 301 -21.77 7.07 -12.62
N ALA A 302 -22.34 7.40 -11.46
CA ALA A 302 -23.20 8.55 -11.25
C ALA A 302 -22.35 9.77 -10.85
#